data_AF-A0A1H4XXM6-F1
#
_entry.id   AF-A0A1H4XXM6-F1
#
_cell.length_a   1.000
_cell.length_b   1.000
_cell.length_c   1.000
_cell.angle_alpha   90.00
_cell.angle_beta   90.00
_cell.angle_gamma   90.00
#
_symmetry.space_group_name_H-M   'P 1'
#
loop_
_entity.id
_entity.type
_entity.pdbx_description
1 polymer ?
#
loop_
_entity_poly.entity_id
_entity_poly.type
_entity_poly.pdbx_seq_one_letter_code
_entity_poly.pdbx_strand_id
1 'polypeptide(L)' 'MNLGHAIAELTIVAENATHNAPIHEAEGNHAQAELSRAVADECQQAIAQLEEAAQ' A
#
# COMPACT_ATOMS: atom_id res chain seq x y z
N MET A 1 9.85 9.42 -14.48
CA MET A 1 8.74 9.23 -13.53
C MET A 1 8.49 10.58 -12.87
N ASN A 2 7.25 11.09 -12.87
CA ASN A 2 6.90 12.35 -12.19
C ASN A 2 6.14 12.04 -10.89
N LEU A 3 5.98 13.04 -10.03
CA LEU A 3 5.37 12.88 -8.70
C LEU A 3 3.97 12.24 -8.76
N GLY A 4 3.12 12.68 -9.69
CA GLY A 4 1.78 12.12 -9.86
C GLY A 4 1.79 10.66 -10.28
N HIS A 5 2.77 10.23 -11.07
CA HIS A 5 2.95 8.82 -11.42
C HIS A 5 3.42 7.99 -10.21
N ALA A 6 4.33 8.51 -9.38
CA ALA A 6 4.77 7.82 -8.17
C ALA A 6 3.63 7.63 -7.16
N ILE A 7 2.80 8.66 -6.96
CA ILE A 7 1.60 8.58 -6.12
C ILE A 7 0.62 7.54 -6.68
N ALA A 8 0.36 7.54 -7.99
CA ALA A 8 -0.56 6.57 -8.60
C ALA A 8 -0.10 5.12 -8.42
N GLU A 9 1.18 4.83 -8.61
CA GLU A 9 1.74 3.49 -8.40
C GLU A 9 1.62 3.07 -6.92
N LEU A 10 1.94 3.95 -5.97
CA LEU A 10 1.78 3.68 -4.54
C LEU A 10 0.31 3.43 -4.16
N THR A 11 -0.63 4.17 -4.74
CA THR A 11 -2.07 3.97 -4.52
C THR A 11 -2.50 2.58 -4.97
N ILE A 12 -2.08 2.15 -6.17
CA ILE A 12 -2.41 0.82 -6.69
C ILE A 12 -1.85 -0.28 -5.79
N VAL A 13 -0.61 -0.12 -5.31
CA VAL A 13 0.01 -1.10 -4.39
C VAL A 13 -0.76 -1.16 -3.07
N ALA A 14 -1.11 0.00 -2.49
CA ALA A 14 -1.86 0.07 -1.24
C ALA A 14 -3.25 -0.60 -1.36
N GLU A 15 -3.97 -0.35 -2.45
CA GLU A 15 -5.28 -0.94 -2.72
C GLU A 15 -5.18 -2.47 -2.87
N ASN A 16 -4.22 -2.95 -3.64
CA ASN A 16 -3.98 -4.38 -3.82
C ASN A 16 -3.60 -5.07 -2.52
N ALA A 17 -2.72 -4.46 -1.72
CA ALA A 17 -2.29 -5.02 -0.45
C ALA A 17 -3.45 -5.05 0.57
N THR A 18 -4.27 -3.99 0.62
CA THR A 18 -5.49 -3.93 1.43
C THR A 18 -6.48 -5.03 1.03
N HIS A 19 -6.67 -5.24 -0.27
CA HIS A 19 -7.56 -6.28 -0.79
C HIS A 19 -7.07 -7.70 -0.49
N ASN A 20 -5.76 -7.93 -0.60
CA ASN A 20 -5.18 -9.26 -0.48
C ASN A 20 -4.98 -9.71 0.97
N ALA A 21 -4.82 -8.78 1.93
CA ALA A 21 -4.68 -9.12 3.34
C ALA A 21 -5.78 -10.07 3.88
N PRO A 22 -7.09 -9.79 3.72
CA PRO A 22 -8.13 -10.72 4.18
C PRO A 22 -8.17 -12.05 3.39
N ILE A 23 -7.72 -12.07 2.13
CA ILE A 23 -7.63 -13.30 1.33
C ILE A 23 -6.54 -14.21 1.91
N HIS A 24 -5.34 -13.66 2.13
CA HIS A 24 -4.23 -14.41 2.73
C HIS A 24 -4.58 -14.92 4.14
N GLU A 25 -5.31 -14.12 4.91
CA GLU A 25 -5.78 -14.51 6.24
C GLU A 25 -6.78 -15.68 6.17
N ALA A 26 -7.72 -15.65 5.22
CA ALA A 26 -8.67 -16.74 5.00
C ALA A 26 -7.99 -18.03 4.48
N GLU A 27 -6.89 -17.91 3.75
CA GLU A 27 -6.06 -19.03 3.30
C GLU A 27 -5.12 -19.59 4.40
N GLY A 28 -5.13 -18.99 5.59
CA GLY A 28 -4.26 -19.36 6.71
C GLY A 28 -2.82 -18.85 6.59
N ASN A 29 -2.53 -18.00 5.59
CA ASN A 29 -1.23 -17.38 5.38
C ASN A 29 -1.11 -16.06 6.18
N HIS A 30 -1.10 -16.18 7.50
CA HIS A 30 -1.12 -15.03 8.41
C HIS A 30 0.09 -14.10 8.25
N ALA A 31 1.29 -14.65 7.96
CA ALA A 31 2.49 -13.85 7.74
C ALA A 31 2.34 -12.97 6.48
N GLN A 32 1.77 -13.52 5.40
CA GLN A 32 1.51 -12.75 4.19
C GLN A 32 0.38 -11.71 4.41
N ALA A 33 -0.64 -12.04 5.20
CA ALA A 33 -1.68 -11.08 5.57
C ALA A 33 -1.12 -9.88 6.36
N GLU A 34 -0.22 -10.15 7.31
CA GLU A 34 0.49 -9.10 8.06
C GLU A 34 1.38 -8.25 7.16
N LEU A 35 2.16 -8.89 6.27
CA LEU A 35 2.96 -8.17 5.28
C LEU A 35 2.09 -7.29 4.37
N SER A 36 0.95 -7.79 3.90
CA SER A 36 0.01 -7.01 3.09
C SER A 36 -0.54 -5.79 3.84
N ARG A 37 -0.83 -5.92 5.14
CA ARG A 37 -1.24 -4.78 5.98
C ARG A 37 -0.12 -3.75 6.11
N ALA A 38 1.11 -4.20 6.42
CA ALA A 38 2.26 -3.31 6.54
C ALA A 38 2.57 -2.56 5.24
N VAL A 39 2.52 -3.25 4.10
CA VAL A 39 2.73 -2.63 2.77
C VAL A 39 1.66 -1.57 2.48
N ALA A 40 0.40 -1.83 2.81
CA ALA A 40 -0.66 -0.84 2.63
C ALA A 40 -0.40 0.42 3.47
N ASP A 41 -0.06 0.25 4.75
CA ASP A 41 0.23 1.34 5.67
C ASP A 41 1.45 2.16 5.22
N GLU A 42 2.54 1.50 4.82
CA GLU A 42 3.75 2.16 4.33
C GLU A 42 3.51 2.95 3.04
N CYS A 43 2.73 2.39 2.10
CA CYS A 43 2.38 3.10 0.87
C CYS A 43 1.53 4.34 1.15
N GLN A 44 0.55 4.26 2.06
CA GLN A 44 -0.27 5.40 2.46
C GLN A 44 0.56 6.51 3.12
N GLN A 45 1.53 6.14 3.97
CA GLN A 45 2.45 7.11 4.58
C GLN A 45 3.36 7.77 3.53
N ALA A 46 3.86 6.99 2.56
CA ALA A 46 4.68 7.52 1.48
C ALA A 46 3.88 8.48 0.59
N ILE A 47 2.62 8.17 0.27
CA ILE A 47 1.72 9.06 -0.47
C ILE A 47 1.57 10.38 0.29
N ALA A 48 1.26 10.35 1.59
CA ALA A 48 1.09 11.55 2.40
C ALA A 48 2.35 12.44 2.39
N GLN A 49 3.54 11.85 2.51
CA GLN A 49 4.81 12.58 2.44
C GLN A 49 5.05 13.19 1.06
N LEU A 50 4.71 12.48 -0.01
CA LEU A 50 4.85 12.96 -1.38
C LEU A 50 3.87 14.09 -1.70
N GLU A 51 2.65 14.03 -1.18
CA GLU A 51 1.65 15.09 -1.30
C GLU A 51 2.06 16.34 -0.52
N GLU A 52 2.60 16.20 0.69
CA GLU A 52 3.14 17.31 1.48
C GLU A 52 4.33 17.98 0.78
N ALA A 53 5.25 17.19 0.21
CA ALA A 53 6.39 17.71 -0.54
C ALA A 53 6.00 18.38 -1.89
N ALA A 54 4.76 18.20 -2.35
CA ALA A 54 4.22 18.80 -3.57
C ALA A 54 3.65 20.22 -3.36
N GLN A 55 3.43 20.62 -2.10
CA GLN A 55 2.85 21.90 -1.70
C GLN A 55 3.90 23.01 -1.65
#